data_AF-A0A8C8RY52-F1
#
_entry.id   AF-A0A8C8RY52-F1
#
_cell.length_a   1.000
_cell.length_b   1.000
_cell.length_c   1.000
_cell.angle_alpha   90.00
_cell.angle_beta   90.00
_cell.angle_gamma   90.00
#
_symmetry.space_group_name_H-M   'P 1'
#
loop_
_entity.id
_entity.type
_entity.pdbx_description
1 polymer ?
#
loop_
_entity_poly.entity_id
_entity_poly.type
_entity_poly.pdbx_seq_one_letter_code
_entity_poly.pdbx_strand_id
1 'polypeptide(L)' 'METDFSPDHSKGRGFCSEYKTPPLACTREYHPVCGSNGRTYSNKCYFCRAVYNNLGSLCFKGYGHC' A
#
# COMPACT_ATOMS: atom_id res chain seq x y z
N MET A 1 -25.32 4.59 4.74
CA MET A 1 -24.71 3.41 5.38
C MET A 1 -24.86 2.28 4.37
N GLU A 2 -23.90 1.88 3.55
CA GLU A 2 -22.48 2.16 3.39
C GLU A 2 -22.30 2.24 1.86
N THR A 3 -21.77 3.33 1.34
CA THR A 3 -21.66 3.50 -0.11
C THR A 3 -20.66 2.51 -0.69
N ASP A 4 -21.17 1.75 -1.65
CA ASP A 4 -20.47 1.20 -2.81
C ASP A 4 -19.39 0.14 -2.53
N PHE A 5 -19.88 -1.09 -2.52
CA PHE A 5 -19.15 -2.28 -2.93
C PHE A 5 -18.71 -2.10 -4.39
N SER A 6 -17.65 -1.34 -4.65
CA SER A 6 -16.98 -1.31 -5.97
C SER A 6 -16.07 -2.53 -6.08
N PRO A 7 -16.38 -3.54 -6.92
CA PRO A 7 -15.48 -4.65 -7.17
C PRO A 7 -14.48 -4.23 -8.26
N ASP A 8 -13.63 -3.23 -8.00
CA ASP A 8 -12.44 -3.08 -8.84
C ASP A 8 -11.37 -4.04 -8.33
N HIS A 9 -11.40 -5.25 -8.89
CA HIS A 9 -10.32 -6.22 -8.83
C HIS A 9 -9.09 -5.68 -9.59
N SER A 10 -8.54 -4.52 -9.20
CA SER A 10 -7.37 -3.95 -9.86
C SER A 10 -6.69 -2.83 -9.07
N LYS A 11 -5.49 -3.18 -8.58
CA LYS A 11 -4.30 -2.31 -8.46
C LYS A 11 -4.14 -1.60 -7.12
N GLY A 12 -3.07 -2.01 -6.42
CA GLY A 12 -2.43 -1.31 -5.29
C GLY A 12 -1.97 0.12 -5.54
N ARG A 13 -2.39 0.78 -6.63
CA ARG A 13 -2.18 2.20 -6.85
C ARG A 13 -3.11 3.06 -5.99
N GLY A 14 -4.31 2.58 -5.63
CA GLY A 14 -5.24 3.32 -4.76
C GLY A 14 -4.62 3.68 -3.41
N PHE A 15 -3.94 2.70 -2.80
CA PHE A 15 -3.31 2.87 -1.48
C PHE A 15 -2.15 3.87 -1.48
N CYS A 16 -1.48 4.00 -2.62
CA CYS A 16 -0.35 4.91 -2.83
C CYS A 16 -0.69 6.12 -3.68
N SER A 17 -1.98 6.37 -3.95
CA SER A 17 -2.41 7.47 -4.83
C SER A 17 -2.02 8.84 -4.31
N GLU A 18 -1.85 8.96 -2.98
CA GLU A 18 -1.34 10.15 -2.30
C GLU A 18 0.15 10.40 -2.58
N TYR A 19 0.92 9.33 -2.81
CA TYR A 19 2.32 9.40 -3.19
C TYR A 19 2.41 9.39 -4.72
N LYS A 20 2.35 10.57 -5.35
CA LYS A 20 2.56 10.72 -6.81
C LYS A 20 3.95 10.26 -7.27
N THR A 21 4.92 10.30 -6.37
CA THR A 21 6.33 9.97 -6.59
C THR A 21 6.84 8.99 -5.52
N PRO A 22 7.90 8.21 -5.81
CA PRO A 22 8.49 7.32 -4.83
C PRO A 22 8.96 8.12 -3.60
N PRO A 23 8.46 7.81 -2.40
CA PRO A 23 8.88 8.54 -1.22
C PRO A 23 10.35 8.23 -0.92
N LEU A 24 11.19 9.27 -0.97
CA LEU A 24 12.62 9.17 -0.66
C LEU A 24 12.86 8.96 0.85
N ALA A 25 12.02 9.59 1.67
CA ALA A 25 12.04 9.48 3.12
C ALA A 25 10.63 9.17 3.64
N CYS A 26 10.56 8.30 4.65
CA CYS A 26 9.33 7.94 5.35
C CYS A 26 9.43 8.37 6.81
N THR A 27 8.30 8.75 7.40
CA THR A 27 8.19 8.94 8.85
C THR A 27 8.44 7.61 9.56
N ARG A 28 8.89 7.67 10.82
CA ARG A 28 9.07 6.47 11.66
C ARG A 28 7.76 6.03 12.34
N GLU A 29 6.63 6.47 11.81
CA GLU A 29 5.33 6.09 12.32
C GLU A 29 5.08 4.62 12.05
N TYR A 30 4.52 3.91 13.04
CA TYR A 30 4.30 2.47 12.97
C TYR A 30 2.83 2.20 12.65
N HIS A 31 2.55 1.99 11.37
CA HIS A 31 1.25 1.60 10.83
C HIS A 31 1.41 0.37 9.94
N PRO A 32 1.48 -0.83 10.53
CA PRO A 32 1.74 -2.05 9.77
C PRO A 32 0.69 -2.23 8.67
N VAL A 33 1.13 -2.62 7.48
CA VAL A 33 0.27 -2.91 6.32
C VAL A 33 0.71 -4.18 5.62
N CYS A 34 -0.26 -4.99 5.24
CA CYS A 34 -0.07 -6.23 4.54
C CYS A 34 -0.09 -6.01 3.02
N GLY A 35 0.98 -6.44 2.35
CA GLY A 35 1.06 -6.46 0.90
C GLY A 35 0.59 -7.77 0.29
N SER A 36 0.23 -7.73 -0.99
CA SER A 36 -0.16 -8.90 -1.79
C SER A 36 0.97 -9.91 -1.95
N ASN A 37 2.22 -9.47 -1.75
CA ASN A 37 3.40 -10.34 -1.70
C ASN A 37 3.56 -11.09 -0.37
N GLY A 38 2.62 -10.96 0.57
CA GLY A 38 2.70 -11.60 1.88
C GLY A 38 3.72 -10.95 2.82
N ARG A 39 4.26 -9.77 2.48
CA ARG A 39 5.14 -9.01 3.38
C ARG A 39 4.34 -7.94 4.11
N THR A 40 4.65 -7.80 5.39
CA THR A 40 4.21 -6.66 6.19
C THR A 40 5.19 -5.51 6.05
N TYR A 41 4.67 -4.31 5.85
CA TYR A 41 5.43 -3.07 5.81
C TYR A 41 5.09 -2.24 7.03
N SER A 42 6.09 -1.62 7.65
CA SER A 42 5.92 -0.87 8.91
C SER A 42 5.03 0.36 8.78
N ASN A 43 4.90 0.93 7.57
CA ASN A 43 3.95 2.00 7.28
C ASN A 43 3.56 2.05 5.80
N LYS A 44 2.52 2.87 5.52
CA LYS A 44 2.05 3.19 4.16
C LYS A 44 3.17 3.65 3.25
N CYS A 45 4.09 4.47 3.76
CA CYS A 45 5.20 5.01 2.97
C CYS A 45 6.21 3.92 2.55
N TYR A 46 6.61 3.02 3.46
CA TYR A 46 7.46 1.85 3.16
C TYR A 46 6.78 0.91 2.17
N PHE A 47 5.47 0.69 2.33
CA PHE A 47 4.68 -0.07 1.36
C PHE A 47 4.72 0.60 -0.02
N CYS A 48 4.39 1.88 -0.13
CA CYS A 48 4.36 2.59 -1.41
C CYS A 48 5.73 2.65 -2.08
N ARG A 49 6.80 2.84 -1.31
CA ARG A 49 8.17 2.69 -1.82
C ARG A 49 8.39 1.31 -2.42
N ALA A 50 7.93 0.25 -1.76
CA ALA A 50 8.04 -1.11 -2.29
C ALA A 50 7.13 -1.33 -3.52
N VAL A 51 5.97 -0.67 -3.60
CA VAL A 51 5.13 -0.66 -4.81
C VAL A 51 5.90 -0.09 -5.99
N TYR A 52 6.60 1.04 -5.81
CA TYR A 52 7.46 1.61 -6.84
C TYR A 52 8.62 0.68 -7.23
N ASN A 53 9.25 -0.01 -6.27
CA ASN A 53 10.28 -1.00 -6.56
C ASN A 53 9.74 -2.23 -7.33
N ASN A 54 8.47 -2.58 -7.13
CA ASN A 54 7.79 -3.66 -7.85
C ASN A 54 7.01 -3.16 -9.08
N LEU A 55 7.31 -1.97 -9.60
CA LEU A 55 6.68 -1.39 -10.79
C LEU A 55 5.14 -1.33 -10.72
N GLY A 56 4.56 -1.23 -9.51
CA GLY A 56 3.11 -1.24 -9.31
C GLY A 56 2.46 -2.62 -9.22
N SER A 57 3.26 -3.71 -9.18
CA SER A 57 2.78 -5.09 -9.04
C SER A 57 2.43 -5.47 -7.58
N LEU A 58 2.93 -4.70 -6.62
CA LEU A 58 2.58 -4.88 -5.21
C LEU A 58 1.22 -4.22 -4.90
N CYS A 59 0.25 -5.02 -4.45
CA CYS A 59 -1.09 -4.58 -4.08
C CYS A 59 -1.28 -4.51 -2.56
N PHE A 60 -2.09 -3.56 -2.11
CA PHE A 60 -2.45 -3.47 -0.70
C PHE A 60 -3.47 -4.58 -0.39
N LYS A 61 -3.22 -5.35 0.66
CA LYS A 61 -4.08 -6.46 1.07
C LYS A 61 -4.89 -6.13 2.33
N GLY A 62 -4.30 -5.38 3.27
CA GLY A 62 -4.98 -4.99 4.50
C GLY A 62 -4.07 -4.22 5.47
N TYR A 63 -4.65 -3.66 6.53
CA TYR A 63 -3.88 -3.08 7.64
C TYR A 63 -3.48 -4.17 8.63
N GLY A 64 -2.37 -3.98 9.33
CA GLY A 64 -1.78 -4.96 10.25
C GLY A 64 -0.69 -5.81 9.61
N HIS A 65 -0.34 -6.89 10.31
CA HIS A 65 0.56 -7.90 9.78
C HIS A 65 -0.17 -8.84 8.81
N CYS A 66 0.48 -9.20 7.71
CA CYS A 66 0.30 -10.50 7.09
C CYS A 66 0.87 -11.57 8.04
#